data_AF-A0A429B770-F1
#
_entry.id   AF-A0A429B770-F1
#
_cell.length_a   1.000
_cell.length_b   1.000
_cell.length_c   1.000
_cell.angle_alpha   90.00
_cell.angle_beta   90.00
_cell.angle_gamma   90.00
#
_symmetry.space_group_name_H-M   'P 1'
#
loop_
_entity.id
_entity.type
_entity.pdbx_description
1 polymer ?
#
loop_
_entity_poly.entity_id
_entity_poly.type
_entity_poly.pdbx_seq_one_letter_code
_entity_poly.pdbx_strand_id
1 'polypeptide(L)'
;MNPDEDGPKTAVTGTLLKVLVHRREDRGMRLEPHASRCVRAGEVHELVATDHTEIDAGARIDRVAFLGFAEIVAAGVLDRGDEVWIGGRRVGVLLGFDGCHLPNHYNVLIHADPAATGREVGVMPGEPLVFSQSLPEGPEEGGAQVFRWPLL
;
A
#
# COMPACT_ATOMS: atom_id res chain seq x y z
N MET A 1 1.24 -7.71 7.07
CA MET A 1 0.98 -9.15 6.97
C MET A 1 0.78 -9.70 8.37
N ASN A 2 -0.40 -10.24 8.63
CA ASN A 2 -0.68 -11.08 9.79
C ASN A 2 -0.44 -12.54 9.37
N PRO A 3 0.68 -13.18 9.73
CA PRO A 3 1.01 -14.52 9.25
C PRO A 3 0.05 -15.61 9.76
N ASP A 4 -0.74 -15.33 10.79
CA ASP A 4 -1.73 -16.26 11.34
C ASP A 4 -3.04 -16.28 10.52
N GLU A 5 -3.28 -15.23 9.72
CA GLU A 5 -4.52 -15.04 8.95
C GLU A 5 -4.28 -14.94 7.43
N ASP A 6 -3.13 -14.43 7.01
CA ASP A 6 -2.84 -14.11 5.60
C ASP A 6 -2.20 -15.31 4.87
N GLY A 7 -2.90 -15.80 3.83
CA GLY A 7 -2.35 -16.73 2.84
C GLY A 7 -1.78 -16.02 1.59
N PRO A 8 -1.25 -16.78 0.62
CA PRO A 8 -0.83 -16.23 -0.66
C PRO A 8 -1.97 -15.52 -1.40
N LYS A 9 -1.67 -14.39 -2.03
CA LYS A 9 -2.60 -13.64 -2.89
C LYS A 9 -1.97 -13.23 -4.21
N THR A 10 -2.80 -12.99 -5.20
CA THR A 10 -2.39 -12.34 -6.44
C THR A 10 -2.18 -10.84 -6.22
N ALA A 11 -1.23 -10.24 -6.93
CA ALA A 11 -1.06 -8.79 -6.95
C ALA A 11 -2.33 -8.09 -7.47
N VAL A 12 -2.69 -6.96 -6.86
CA VAL A 12 -3.76 -6.08 -7.36
C VAL A 12 -3.13 -5.04 -8.27
N THR A 13 -3.67 -4.87 -9.48
CA THR A 13 -3.13 -3.98 -10.49
C THR A 13 -4.08 -2.83 -10.78
N GLY A 14 -3.51 -1.69 -11.18
CA GLY A 14 -4.25 -0.49 -11.51
C GLY A 14 -3.48 0.43 -12.45
N THR A 15 -4.06 1.59 -12.73
CA THR A 15 -3.44 2.66 -13.52
C THR A 15 -3.60 3.99 -12.81
N LEU A 16 -2.53 4.78 -12.71
CA LEU A 16 -2.59 6.11 -12.13
C LEU A 16 -3.37 7.06 -13.07
N LEU A 17 -4.49 7.61 -12.61
CA LEU A 17 -5.33 8.52 -13.39
C LEU A 17 -4.95 10.00 -13.22
N LYS A 18 -4.55 10.39 -12.02
CA LYS A 18 -4.24 11.78 -11.66
C LYS A 18 -3.09 11.82 -10.69
N VAL A 19 -2.15 12.72 -10.91
CA VAL A 19 -1.05 13.01 -9.98
C VAL A 19 -1.44 14.16 -9.07
N LEU A 20 -1.17 14.02 -7.77
CA LEU A 20 -1.37 15.06 -6.78
C LEU A 20 -0.02 15.60 -6.29
N VAL A 21 -0.01 16.87 -5.86
CA VAL A 21 1.22 17.65 -5.68
C VAL A 21 1.25 18.43 -4.37
N HIS A 22 0.34 18.12 -3.45
CA HIS A 22 0.14 18.88 -2.21
C HIS A 22 0.31 17.99 -0.98
N ARG A 23 0.55 18.64 0.17
CA ARG A 23 0.72 18.03 1.49
C ARG A 23 -0.26 18.65 2.47
N ARG A 24 -0.54 17.96 3.56
CA ARG A 24 -1.29 18.45 4.72
C ARG A 24 -0.63 17.95 5.99
N GLU A 25 -0.73 18.74 7.05
CA GLU A 25 -0.24 18.39 8.40
C GLU A 25 -1.36 18.33 9.44
N ASP A 26 -2.60 18.50 9.00
CA ASP A 26 -3.82 18.60 9.80
C ASP A 26 -4.99 17.86 9.14
N ARG A 27 -4.69 16.83 8.33
CA ARG A 27 -5.66 16.19 7.45
C ARG A 27 -6.81 15.49 8.17
N GLY A 28 -6.58 15.01 9.40
CA GLY A 28 -7.57 14.39 10.26
C GLY A 28 -8.14 13.07 9.74
N MET A 29 -7.38 12.30 8.95
CA MET A 29 -7.77 10.95 8.55
C MET A 29 -7.77 10.01 9.75
N ARG A 30 -8.55 8.93 9.67
CA ARG A 30 -8.61 7.89 10.70
C ARG A 30 -8.46 6.51 10.09
N LEU A 31 -7.55 5.73 10.65
CA LEU A 31 -7.33 4.37 10.19
C LEU A 31 -8.56 3.50 10.49
N GLU A 32 -9.11 2.86 9.47
CA GLU A 32 -10.17 1.87 9.60
C GLU A 32 -9.70 0.64 10.42
N PRO A 33 -10.61 -0.06 11.12
CA PRO A 33 -10.25 -1.22 11.94
C PRO A 33 -9.85 -2.45 11.12
N HIS A 34 -9.99 -2.41 9.80
CA HIS A 34 -9.81 -3.56 8.94
C HIS A 34 -8.44 -3.56 8.28
N ALA A 35 -7.74 -4.69 8.36
CA ALA A 35 -6.45 -4.88 7.72
C ALA A 35 -6.53 -5.01 6.19
N SER A 36 -7.71 -5.34 5.66
CA SER A 36 -7.90 -5.60 4.23
C SER A 36 -9.19 -5.01 3.64
N ARG A 37 -9.17 -4.83 2.31
CA ARG A 37 -10.33 -4.42 1.50
C ARG A 37 -10.35 -5.15 0.17
N CYS A 38 -11.50 -5.74 -0.15
CA CYS A 38 -11.79 -6.15 -1.52
C CYS A 38 -12.02 -4.90 -2.37
N VAL A 39 -11.42 -4.88 -3.56
CA VAL A 39 -11.61 -3.85 -4.58
C VAL A 39 -12.09 -4.47 -5.88
N ARG A 40 -12.88 -3.74 -6.66
CA ARG A 40 -13.41 -4.18 -7.95
C ARG A 40 -12.70 -3.48 -9.11
N ALA A 41 -12.67 -4.14 -10.25
CA ALA A 41 -12.27 -3.49 -11.49
C ALA A 41 -13.18 -2.27 -11.77
N GLY A 42 -12.56 -1.15 -12.15
CA GLY A 42 -13.20 0.15 -12.38
C GLY A 42 -13.37 1.02 -11.13
N GLU A 43 -13.09 0.54 -9.91
CA GLU A 43 -13.07 1.39 -8.72
C GLU A 43 -11.88 2.35 -8.77
N VAL A 44 -12.09 3.60 -8.36
CA VAL A 44 -11.05 4.64 -8.30
C VAL A 44 -10.78 5.00 -6.85
N HIS A 45 -9.52 5.02 -6.45
CA HIS A 45 -9.12 5.33 -5.06
C HIS A 45 -8.01 6.38 -4.99
N GLU A 46 -8.01 7.17 -3.91
CA GLU A 46 -6.97 8.16 -3.64
C GLU A 46 -5.79 7.49 -2.92
N LEU A 47 -4.58 7.64 -3.46
CA LEU A 47 -3.34 7.14 -2.88
C LEU A 47 -2.69 8.25 -2.06
N VAL A 48 -2.45 7.99 -0.78
CA VAL A 48 -2.00 8.99 0.19
C VAL A 48 -0.81 8.43 0.97
N ALA A 49 0.35 9.05 0.82
CA ALA A 49 1.56 8.70 1.56
C ALA A 49 1.58 9.37 2.94
N THR A 50 2.08 8.68 3.94
CA THR A 50 2.28 9.20 5.30
C THR A 50 3.51 8.55 5.95
N ASP A 51 4.15 9.27 6.87
CA ASP A 51 5.25 8.78 7.69
C ASP A 51 4.76 8.07 8.98
N HIS A 52 3.44 8.03 9.22
CA HIS A 52 2.87 7.42 10.42
C HIS A 52 3.09 5.91 10.42
N THR A 53 3.32 5.37 11.62
CA THR A 53 3.59 3.93 11.84
C THR A 53 2.51 3.24 12.68
N GLU A 54 1.63 4.01 13.31
CA GLU A 54 0.54 3.48 14.13
C GLU A 54 -0.47 2.72 13.27
N ILE A 55 -0.81 1.51 13.72
CA ILE A 55 -1.71 0.59 13.01
C ILE A 55 -3.01 0.31 13.75
N ASP A 56 -3.21 0.99 14.89
CA ASP A 56 -4.39 0.87 15.73
C ASP A 56 -5.64 1.43 15.02
N ALA A 57 -6.76 0.74 15.20
CA ALA A 57 -8.05 1.21 14.71
C ALA A 57 -8.36 2.61 15.29
N GLY A 58 -8.72 3.55 14.42
CA GLY A 58 -9.05 4.92 14.79
C GLY A 58 -7.85 5.84 15.01
N ALA A 59 -6.62 5.35 14.84
CA ALA A 59 -5.41 6.15 14.86
C ALA A 59 -5.56 7.35 13.91
N ARG A 60 -5.18 8.54 14.41
CA ARG A 60 -5.31 9.79 13.67
C ARG A 60 -4.08 9.99 12.78
N ILE A 61 -4.32 10.28 11.51
CA ILE A 61 -3.29 10.50 10.50
C ILE A 61 -3.46 11.92 9.95
N ASP A 62 -2.54 12.80 10.31
CA ASP A 62 -2.58 14.21 9.94
C ASP A 62 -1.54 14.59 8.89
N ARG A 63 -0.31 14.09 9.01
CA ARG A 63 0.79 14.37 8.07
C ARG A 63 0.69 13.47 6.87
N VAL A 64 0.32 14.04 5.74
CA VAL A 64 0.10 13.31 4.49
C VAL A 64 0.68 14.04 3.29
N ALA A 65 1.13 13.24 2.32
CA ALA A 65 1.53 13.67 0.99
C ALA A 65 0.70 12.92 -0.04
N PHE A 66 0.01 13.64 -0.91
CA PHE A 66 -0.93 13.03 -1.84
C PHE A 66 -0.20 12.55 -3.10
N LEU A 67 -0.30 11.26 -3.41
CA LEU A 67 0.33 10.66 -4.59
C LEU A 67 -0.55 10.87 -5.83
N GLY A 68 -1.82 10.49 -5.74
CA GLY A 68 -2.69 10.52 -6.91
C GLY A 68 -4.00 9.77 -6.73
N PHE A 69 -4.78 9.68 -7.81
CA PHE A 69 -5.92 8.77 -7.93
C PHE A 69 -5.57 7.66 -8.89
N ALA A 70 -5.97 6.43 -8.60
CA ALA A 70 -5.75 5.28 -9.47
C ALA A 70 -7.02 4.47 -9.67
N GLU A 71 -7.22 3.97 -10.88
CA GLU A 71 -8.24 2.98 -11.23
C GLU A 71 -7.70 1.58 -10.98
N ILE A 72 -8.48 0.75 -10.32
CA ILE A 72 -8.22 -0.69 -10.20
C ILE A 72 -8.64 -1.37 -11.50
N VAL A 73 -7.73 -2.07 -12.16
CA VAL A 73 -8.03 -2.72 -13.46
C VAL A 73 -8.43 -4.19 -13.30
N ALA A 74 -8.07 -4.82 -12.18
CA ALA A 74 -8.43 -6.19 -11.85
C ALA A 74 -8.91 -6.25 -10.40
N ALA A 75 -10.05 -6.90 -10.17
CA ALA A 75 -10.57 -7.11 -8.83
C ALA A 75 -9.59 -7.93 -7.98
N GLY A 76 -9.56 -7.65 -6.68
CA GLY A 76 -8.66 -8.36 -5.77
C GLY A 76 -8.81 -7.87 -4.34
N VAL A 77 -7.85 -8.25 -3.50
CA VAL A 77 -7.80 -7.88 -2.08
C VAL A 77 -6.57 -7.01 -1.88
N LEU A 78 -6.73 -5.86 -1.24
CA LEU A 78 -5.65 -5.01 -0.75
C LEU A 78 -5.40 -5.34 0.71
N ASP A 79 -4.16 -5.63 1.09
CA ASP A 79 -3.80 -6.00 2.47
C ASP A 79 -2.76 -5.06 3.05
N ARG A 80 -2.94 -4.72 4.32
CA ARG A 80 -1.91 -4.03 5.09
C ARG A 80 -0.58 -4.79 5.02
N GLY A 81 0.46 -4.12 4.56
CA GLY A 81 1.76 -4.71 4.30
C GLY A 81 2.03 -5.03 2.83
N ASP A 82 1.07 -4.84 1.91
CA ASP A 82 1.37 -4.88 0.47
C ASP A 82 2.40 -3.81 0.13
N GLU A 83 3.43 -4.16 -0.63
CA GLU A 83 4.27 -3.17 -1.29
C GLU A 83 3.49 -2.47 -2.38
N VAL A 84 3.65 -1.15 -2.46
CA VAL A 84 2.97 -0.33 -3.47
C VAL A 84 3.98 0.20 -4.46
N TRP A 85 3.74 -0.06 -5.74
CA TRP A 85 4.63 0.29 -6.84
C TRP A 85 3.87 1.12 -7.90
N ILE A 86 4.49 2.20 -8.38
CA ILE A 86 3.94 3.04 -9.47
C ILE A 86 5.02 3.27 -10.53
N GLY A 87 4.74 2.85 -11.77
CA GLY A 87 5.70 2.96 -12.87
C GLY A 87 7.00 2.22 -12.58
N GLY A 88 6.93 1.08 -11.88
CA GLY A 88 8.11 0.28 -11.48
C GLY A 88 8.90 0.84 -10.30
N ARG A 89 8.47 1.95 -9.68
CA ARG A 89 9.09 2.52 -8.47
C ARG A 89 8.29 2.15 -7.24
N ARG A 90 8.95 1.67 -6.19
CA ARG A 90 8.32 1.45 -4.89
C ARG A 90 8.00 2.79 -4.25
N VAL A 91 6.74 3.03 -3.93
CA VAL A 91 6.26 4.27 -3.31
C VAL A 91 5.97 4.11 -1.82
N GLY A 92 5.92 2.87 -1.31
CA GLY A 92 5.76 2.59 0.11
C GLY A 92 5.11 1.23 0.37
N VAL A 93 4.50 1.12 1.54
CA VAL A 93 3.78 -0.07 2.01
C VAL A 93 2.36 0.31 2.41
N LEU A 94 1.36 -0.48 2.02
CA LEU A 94 -0.03 -0.23 2.41
C LEU A 94 -0.18 -0.28 3.94
N LEU A 95 -0.51 0.86 4.55
CA LEU A 95 -0.76 1.01 5.98
C LEU A 95 -2.22 0.69 6.32
N GLY A 96 -3.14 1.07 5.45
CA GLY A 96 -4.56 0.75 5.58
C GLY A 96 -5.44 1.74 4.85
N PHE A 97 -6.61 2.03 5.40
CA PHE A 97 -7.66 2.75 4.71
C PHE A 97 -8.31 3.80 5.61
N ASP A 98 -8.79 4.87 5.00
CA ASP A 98 -9.74 5.80 5.60
C ASP A 98 -10.94 5.95 4.66
N GLY A 99 -12.15 5.82 5.22
CA GLY A 99 -13.41 5.82 4.49
C GLY A 99 -14.15 7.16 4.47
N CYS A 100 -13.51 8.29 4.82
CA CYS A 100 -14.24 9.56 5.01
C CYS A 100 -14.95 10.07 3.74
N HIS A 101 -14.56 9.60 2.56
CA HIS A 101 -15.15 9.95 1.26
C HIS A 101 -16.09 8.87 0.71
N LEU A 102 -16.39 7.80 1.43
CA LEU A 102 -17.35 6.81 0.95
C LEU A 102 -18.74 7.44 0.68
N PRO A 103 -19.45 7.02 -0.39
CA PRO A 103 -19.14 5.90 -1.28
C PRO A 103 -18.24 6.27 -2.48
N ASN A 104 -17.68 7.48 -2.54
CA ASN A 104 -16.89 7.94 -3.68
C ASN A 104 -15.60 7.12 -3.83
N HIS A 105 -14.75 7.11 -2.80
CA HIS A 105 -13.51 6.35 -2.78
C HIS A 105 -12.99 6.15 -1.36
N TYR A 106 -12.06 5.21 -1.19
CA TYR A 106 -11.16 5.16 -0.05
C TYR A 106 -9.99 6.12 -0.23
N ASN A 107 -9.50 6.66 0.89
CA ASN A 107 -8.10 7.04 1.01
C ASN A 107 -7.30 5.77 1.32
N VAL A 108 -6.49 5.32 0.37
CA VAL A 108 -5.55 4.21 0.52
C VAL A 108 -4.26 4.78 1.10
N LEU A 109 -4.02 4.48 2.37
CA LEU A 109 -2.95 5.06 3.17
C LEU A 109 -1.69 4.22 3.00
N ILE A 110 -0.60 4.85 2.59
CA ILE A 110 0.67 4.21 2.25
C ILE A 110 1.73 4.75 3.19
N HIS A 111 2.32 3.88 4.00
CA HIS A 111 3.49 4.23 4.79
C HIS A 111 4.72 4.42 3.89
N ALA A 112 5.36 5.57 4.01
CA ALA A 112 6.63 5.91 3.38
C ALA A 112 7.37 6.94 4.24
N ASP A 113 8.67 6.73 4.44
CA ASP A 113 9.54 7.67 5.15
C ASP A 113 10.78 8.00 4.29
N PRO A 114 10.90 9.22 3.75
CA PRO A 114 9.96 10.33 3.89
C PRO A 114 8.69 10.14 3.04
N ALA A 115 7.55 10.62 3.54
CA ALA A 115 6.33 10.68 2.74
C ALA A 115 6.50 11.69 1.58
N ALA A 116 6.10 11.30 0.36
CA ALA A 116 6.27 12.09 -0.86
C ALA A 116 4.97 12.23 -1.66
N THR A 117 4.78 13.37 -2.29
CA THR A 117 3.70 13.63 -3.24
C THR A 117 4.00 12.98 -4.58
N GLY A 118 3.00 12.83 -5.44
CA GLY A 118 3.20 12.23 -6.76
C GLY A 118 4.21 13.02 -7.61
N ARG A 119 4.26 14.35 -7.48
CA ARG A 119 5.28 15.19 -8.15
C ARG A 119 6.69 14.90 -7.66
N GLU A 120 6.89 14.72 -6.36
CA GLU A 120 8.23 14.48 -5.80
C GLU A 120 8.74 13.08 -6.15
N VAL A 121 7.85 12.08 -6.23
CA VAL A 121 8.20 10.74 -6.76
C VAL A 121 8.44 10.78 -8.28
N GLY A 122 7.90 11.78 -8.97
CA GLY A 122 8.00 11.94 -10.43
C GLY A 122 7.10 10.97 -11.20
N VAL A 123 5.97 10.54 -10.60
CA VAL A 123 4.99 9.68 -11.28
C VAL A 123 4.16 10.48 -12.27
N MET A 124 3.63 9.79 -13.28
CA MET A 124 2.85 10.37 -14.38
C MET A 124 1.52 9.64 -14.56
N PRO A 125 0.44 10.32 -15.02
CA PRO A 125 -0.78 9.64 -15.40
C PRO A 125 -0.52 8.56 -16.47
N GLY A 126 -1.26 7.46 -16.39
CA GLY A 126 -1.12 6.29 -17.26
C GLY A 126 -0.09 5.26 -16.77
N GLU A 127 0.70 5.58 -15.73
CA GLU A 127 1.65 4.61 -15.19
C GLU A 127 0.97 3.46 -14.45
N PRO A 128 1.52 2.23 -14.55
CA PRO A 128 0.97 1.07 -13.87
C PRO A 128 1.13 1.18 -12.36
N LEU A 129 0.07 0.83 -11.64
CA LEU A 129 0.03 0.65 -10.20
C LEU A 129 0.00 -0.85 -9.87
N VAL A 130 0.78 -1.27 -8.88
CA VAL A 130 0.78 -2.64 -8.36
C VAL A 130 0.81 -2.62 -6.83
N PHE A 131 -0.11 -3.36 -6.22
CA PHE A 131 -0.04 -3.79 -4.83
C PHE A 131 0.39 -5.25 -4.83
N SER A 132 1.56 -5.53 -4.26
CA SER A 132 2.11 -6.88 -4.18
C SER A 132 2.22 -7.29 -2.73
N GLN A 133 1.84 -8.53 -2.41
CA GLN A 133 2.13 -9.09 -1.10
C GLN A 133 3.64 -9.05 -0.87
N SER A 134 4.08 -8.40 0.20
CA SER A 134 5.48 -8.46 0.62
C SER A 134 5.81 -9.91 0.91
N LEU A 135 6.85 -10.46 0.27
CA LEU A 135 7.36 -11.75 0.73
C LEU A 135 7.88 -11.56 2.16
N PRO A 136 7.68 -12.53 3.08
CA PRO A 136 8.43 -12.51 4.32
C PRO A 136 9.91 -12.38 3.94
N GLU A 137 10.65 -11.49 4.59
CA GLU A 137 12.11 -11.56 4.52
C GLU A 137 12.46 -13.01 4.87
N GLY A 138 13.08 -13.71 3.92
CA GLY A 138 13.69 -14.99 4.22
C GLY A 138 14.63 -14.76 5.41
N PRO A 139 14.90 -15.80 6.23
CA PRO A 139 15.89 -15.64 7.30
C PRO A 139 17.14 -15.01 6.69
N GLU A 140 17.63 -13.91 7.26
CA GLU A 140 18.95 -13.39 6.93
C GLU A 140 19.89 -14.61 6.84
N GLU A 141 20.65 -14.75 5.75
CA GLU A 141 21.62 -15.83 5.59
C GLU A 141 22.76 -15.65 6.62
N GLY A 142 22.45 -15.85 7.90
CA GLY A 142 23.36 -16.02 9.01
C GLY A 142 23.81 -17.46 9.05
N GLY A 143 24.82 -17.77 8.23
CA GLY A 143 25.60 -18.99 8.31
C GLY A 143 24.99 -20.19 7.59
N ALA A 144 25.49 -20.45 6.39
CA ALA A 144 25.32 -21.74 5.73
C ALA A 144 25.78 -22.89 6.65
N GLN A 145 24.84 -23.60 7.28
CA GLN A 145 25.07 -24.97 7.69
C GLN A 145 24.46 -25.88 6.63
N VAL A 146 25.36 -26.45 5.82
CA VAL A 146 25.05 -27.49 4.83
C VAL A 146 24.57 -28.73 5.58
N PHE A 147 23.25 -28.94 5.63
CA PHE A 147 22.70 -30.22 6.05
C PHE A 147 22.82 -31.22 4.90
N ARG A 148 23.77 -32.15 5.01
CA ARG A 148 23.85 -33.34 4.17
C ARG A 148 22.84 -34.37 4.66
N TRP A 149 21.89 -34.76 3.81
CA TRP A 149 21.03 -35.92 4.05
C TRP A 149 21.83 -37.21 3.78
N PRO A 150 21.77 -38.25 4.63
CA PRO A 150 22.24 -39.57 4.25
C PRO A 150 21.25 -40.19 3.26
N LEU A 151 21.77 -40.65 2.12
CA LEU A 151 21.06 -41.53 1.21
C LEU A 151 20.80 -42.87 1.91
N LEU A 152 19.53 -43.25 2.01
CA LEU A 152 19.05 -44.63 1.98
C LEU A 152 17.77 -44.68 1.15
#